data_AF-A0A1G2XIH1-F1
#
_entry.id   AF-A0A1G2XIH1-F1
#
_cell.length_a   1.000
_cell.length_b   1.000
_cell.length_c   1.000
_cell.angle_alpha   90.00
_cell.angle_beta   90.00
_cell.angle_gamma   90.00
#
_symmetry.space_group_name_H-M   'P 1'
#
loop_
_entity.id
_entity.type
_entity.pdbx_description
1 polymer ?
#
loop_
_entity_poly.entity_id
_entity_poly.type
_entity_poly.pdbx_seq_one_letter_code
_entity_poly.pdbx_strand_id
1 'polypeptide(L)'
;MSTNFKLRNFANPATLKAIARPLLIQFLQRYGDFFAGRHLNMHAGDGFDYDHLASILMSPDEDTPEELLDALFFIDEMSMPQYYDDLVNKMASAGINPGTLPEPTGADLAVAIWLASPSLLESLHAEQFMVRAKKFDSFLSTGTTIPPLTHPTASVLKALEDNLNHWFETKKRGRGTKVFVFMRDGVAWFLVRHGEPYKREGTLKNGESSSIFYRPEKFDVLMYNPEIGEFSIHTSTKSEKKAYCKYFGRHLFGNELMFDIDRSGEKYTLEPLRNDFMKACVSSCG
;
A
#
# COMPACT_ATOMS: atom_id res chain seq x y z
N MET A 1 4.28 7.17 18.01
CA MET A 1 4.86 8.33 17.30
C MET A 1 3.72 8.94 16.51
N SER A 2 3.16 10.05 16.98
CA SER A 2 2.35 10.92 16.13
C SER A 2 3.16 11.18 14.86
N THR A 3 2.79 10.55 13.76
CA THR A 3 3.22 10.99 12.44
C THR A 3 2.71 12.40 12.32
N ASN A 4 3.60 13.34 12.62
CA ASN A 4 3.39 14.76 12.47
C ASN A 4 2.90 14.92 11.04
N PHE A 5 1.60 15.16 10.85
CA PHE A 5 1.00 15.39 9.54
C PHE A 5 1.59 16.71 9.04
N LYS A 6 2.76 16.61 8.42
CA LYS A 6 3.50 17.71 7.84
C LYS A 6 3.43 17.49 6.34
N LEU A 7 2.44 18.12 5.72
CA LEU A 7 2.44 18.30 4.28
C LEU A 7 3.69 19.10 3.93
N ARG A 8 4.75 18.42 3.50
CA ARG A 8 6.07 19.05 3.30
C ARG A 8 6.00 20.06 2.17
N ASN A 9 5.21 19.75 1.13
CA ASN A 9 5.08 20.58 -0.06
C ASN A 9 3.83 21.47 -0.02
N PHE A 10 2.68 20.97 0.44
CA PHE A 10 1.41 21.72 0.34
C PHE A 10 1.23 22.85 1.37
N ALA A 11 2.10 22.92 2.38
CA ALA A 11 2.20 24.06 3.29
C ALA A 11 2.99 25.25 2.72
N ASN A 12 3.60 25.11 1.54
CA ASN A 12 4.47 26.12 0.94
C ASN A 12 3.87 26.69 -0.37
N PRO A 13 3.58 28.00 -0.43
CA PRO A 13 3.11 28.66 -1.64
C PRO A 13 4.01 28.42 -2.86
N ALA A 14 5.33 28.33 -2.67
CA ALA A 14 6.27 28.08 -3.76
C ALA A 14 6.07 26.70 -4.39
N THR A 15 5.72 25.69 -3.59
CA THR A 15 5.48 24.34 -4.12
C THR A 15 4.10 24.20 -4.73
N LEU A 16 3.09 24.91 -4.23
CA LEU A 16 1.79 25.02 -4.89
C LEU A 16 1.91 25.67 -6.28
N LYS A 17 2.81 26.65 -6.43
CA LYS A 17 3.13 27.27 -7.73
C LYS A 17 3.87 26.33 -8.69
N ALA A 18 4.50 25.27 -8.18
CA ALA A 18 5.17 24.27 -9.02
C ALA A 18 4.19 23.29 -9.69
N ILE A 19 2.93 23.25 -9.23
CA ILE A 19 1.85 22.49 -9.86
C ILE A 19 1.20 23.37 -10.93
N ALA A 20 1.00 22.81 -12.13
CA ALA A 20 0.27 23.44 -13.20
C ALA A 20 -1.11 23.89 -12.71
N ARG A 21 -1.38 25.20 -12.78
CA ARG A 21 -2.61 25.81 -12.28
C ARG A 21 -3.88 25.08 -12.75
N PRO A 22 -4.04 24.64 -14.02
CA PRO A 22 -5.22 23.89 -14.43
C PRO A 22 -5.43 22.57 -13.66
N LEU A 23 -4.36 21.86 -13.30
CA LEU A 23 -4.45 20.64 -12.49
C LEU A 23 -4.79 20.96 -11.04
N LEU A 24 -4.14 21.98 -10.47
CA LEU A 24 -4.42 22.43 -9.11
C LEU A 24 -5.89 22.83 -8.95
N ILE A 25 -6.43 23.63 -9.87
CA ILE A 25 -7.84 24.03 -9.83
C ILE A 25 -8.77 22.83 -9.97
N GLN A 26 -8.51 21.89 -10.88
CA GLN A 26 -9.30 20.66 -11.00
C GLN A 26 -9.28 19.82 -9.71
N PHE A 27 -8.15 19.78 -9.02
CA PHE A 27 -8.04 19.12 -7.73
C PHE A 27 -8.87 19.83 -6.64
N LEU A 28 -8.70 21.14 -6.49
CA LEU A 28 -9.41 21.93 -5.49
C LEU A 28 -10.94 21.91 -5.70
N GLN A 29 -11.40 21.84 -6.95
CA GLN A 29 -12.81 21.75 -7.30
C GLN A 29 -13.52 20.53 -6.72
N ARG A 30 -12.82 19.42 -6.45
CA ARG A 30 -13.40 18.25 -5.75
C ARG A 30 -13.87 18.56 -4.34
N TYR A 31 -13.29 19.59 -3.73
CA TYR A 31 -13.57 20.05 -2.39
C TYR A 31 -14.08 21.50 -2.41
N GLY A 32 -14.82 21.87 -3.46
CA GLY A 32 -15.24 23.25 -3.72
C GLY A 32 -15.94 23.92 -2.53
N ASP A 33 -16.85 23.22 -1.87
CA ASP A 33 -17.61 23.75 -0.73
C ASP A 33 -16.68 24.13 0.45
N PHE A 34 -15.69 23.29 0.75
CA PHE A 34 -14.71 23.53 1.81
C PHE A 34 -13.89 24.79 1.57
N PHE A 35 -13.41 24.98 0.34
CA PHE A 35 -12.61 26.13 -0.05
C PHE A 35 -13.45 27.41 -0.26
N ALA A 36 -14.70 27.27 -0.73
CA ALA A 36 -15.65 28.38 -0.83
C ALA A 36 -16.01 28.94 0.54
N GLY A 37 -16.23 28.07 1.54
CA GLY A 37 -16.43 28.47 2.94
C GLY A 37 -15.24 29.22 3.55
N ARG A 38 -14.04 29.07 2.97
CA ARG A 38 -12.80 29.77 3.37
C ARG A 38 -12.44 30.92 2.43
N HIS A 39 -13.39 31.36 1.60
CA HIS A 39 -13.27 32.50 0.69
C HIS A 39 -12.11 32.39 -0.32
N LEU A 40 -11.71 31.17 -0.70
CA LEU A 40 -10.71 30.98 -1.76
C LEU A 40 -11.34 31.21 -3.14
N ASN A 41 -10.85 32.21 -3.88
CA ASN A 41 -11.31 32.47 -5.24
C ASN A 41 -10.56 31.62 -6.28
N MET A 42 -11.11 30.45 -6.61
CA MET A 42 -10.54 29.54 -7.62
C MET A 42 -10.58 30.08 -9.06
N HIS A 43 -11.42 31.09 -9.33
CA HIS A 43 -11.60 31.67 -10.66
C HIS A 43 -10.70 32.88 -10.91
N ALA A 44 -9.97 33.35 -9.90
CA ALA A 44 -8.97 34.40 -10.07
C ALA A 44 -7.90 33.90 -11.02
N GLY A 45 -7.81 34.49 -12.23
CA GLY A 45 -6.85 34.14 -13.29
C GLY A 45 -5.39 34.20 -12.84
N ASP A 46 -4.69 35.27 -13.24
CA ASP A 46 -3.31 35.51 -12.80
C ASP A 46 -3.19 35.96 -11.34
N GLY A 47 -4.32 36.37 -10.74
CA GLY A 47 -4.41 36.79 -9.33
C GLY A 47 -4.78 35.67 -8.36
N PHE A 48 -4.54 34.40 -8.70
CA PHE A 48 -4.80 33.29 -7.79
C PHE A 48 -3.92 33.40 -6.53
N ASP A 49 -4.55 33.42 -5.36
CA ASP A 49 -3.88 33.64 -4.08
C ASP A 49 -3.33 32.32 -3.49
N TYR A 50 -2.10 31.99 -3.90
CA TYR A 50 -1.38 30.81 -3.42
C TYR A 50 -1.03 30.91 -1.92
N ASP A 51 -0.84 32.12 -1.40
CA ASP A 51 -0.52 32.34 0.00
C ASP A 51 -1.75 32.06 0.88
N HIS A 52 -2.93 32.53 0.46
CA HIS A 52 -4.19 32.18 1.10
C HIS A 52 -4.47 30.69 1.04
N LEU A 53 -4.28 30.03 -0.12
CA LEU A 53 -4.41 28.58 -0.23
C LEU A 53 -3.47 27.84 0.75
N ALA A 54 -2.20 28.22 0.80
CA ALA A 54 -1.25 27.60 1.73
C ALA A 54 -1.68 27.80 3.19
N SER A 55 -2.20 28.97 3.54
CA SER A 55 -2.70 29.25 4.89
C SER A 55 -3.86 28.34 5.30
N ILE A 56 -4.78 28.07 4.37
CA ILE A 56 -5.89 27.12 4.57
C ILE A 56 -5.35 25.71 4.83
N LEU A 57 -4.39 25.26 4.02
CA LEU A 57 -3.85 23.90 4.12
C LEU A 57 -2.92 23.69 5.32
N MET A 58 -2.30 24.75 5.85
CA MET A 58 -1.42 24.69 7.03
C MET A 58 -2.17 24.49 8.35
N SER A 59 -3.46 24.84 8.41
CA SER A 59 -4.25 24.81 9.64
C SER A 59 -5.53 23.98 9.44
N PRO A 60 -5.41 22.65 9.28
CA PRO A 60 -6.59 21.80 9.20
C PRO A 60 -7.36 21.85 10.52
N ASP A 61 -8.65 22.18 10.43
CA ASP A 61 -9.62 22.20 11.53
C ASP A 61 -10.64 21.05 11.38
N GLU A 62 -11.62 21.01 12.28
CA GLU A 62 -12.66 19.96 12.32
C GLU A 62 -13.53 19.91 11.04
N ASP A 63 -13.59 21.01 10.26
CA ASP A 63 -14.35 21.09 9.02
C ASP A 63 -13.52 20.65 7.80
N THR A 64 -12.26 20.26 8.00
CA THR A 64 -11.38 19.77 6.92
C THR A 64 -11.80 18.37 6.50
N PRO A 65 -12.15 18.15 5.21
CA PRO A 65 -12.47 16.81 4.73
C PRO A 65 -11.30 15.85 4.92
N GLU A 66 -11.53 14.71 5.56
CA GLU A 66 -10.52 13.66 5.71
C GLU A 66 -9.95 13.22 4.35
N GLU A 67 -10.83 13.10 3.34
CA GLU A 67 -10.44 12.76 1.96
C GLU A 67 -9.47 13.77 1.33
N LEU A 68 -9.57 15.06 1.68
CA LEU A 68 -8.63 16.09 1.23
C LEU A 68 -7.26 15.88 1.89
N LEU A 69 -7.23 15.57 3.18
CA LEU A 69 -5.98 15.31 3.91
C LEU A 69 -5.27 14.08 3.35
N ASP A 70 -6.01 13.00 3.09
CA ASP A 70 -5.48 11.78 2.48
C ASP A 70 -4.93 12.06 1.08
N ALA A 71 -5.68 12.79 0.25
CA ALA A 71 -5.24 13.17 -1.08
C ALA A 71 -3.94 13.98 -1.05
N LEU A 72 -3.87 15.00 -0.21
CA LEU A 72 -2.69 15.84 -0.05
C LEU A 72 -1.50 15.02 0.44
N PHE A 73 -1.70 14.07 1.35
CA PHE A 73 -0.67 13.16 1.82
C PHE A 73 -0.08 12.30 0.70
N PHE A 74 -0.92 11.61 -0.08
CA PHE A 74 -0.45 10.76 -1.17
C PHE A 74 0.23 11.56 -2.27
N ILE A 75 -0.34 12.70 -2.64
CA ILE A 75 0.27 13.57 -3.66
C ILE A 75 1.62 14.09 -3.14
N ASP A 76 1.72 14.52 -1.88
CA ASP A 76 2.97 15.03 -1.28
C ASP A 76 4.09 13.98 -1.32
N GLU A 77 3.80 12.76 -0.84
CA GLU A 77 4.77 11.67 -0.79
C GLU A 77 5.18 11.21 -2.19
N MET A 78 4.25 11.14 -3.14
CA MET A 78 4.54 10.70 -4.51
C MET A 78 5.18 11.80 -5.37
N SER A 79 5.12 13.07 -4.97
CA SER A 79 5.75 14.18 -5.72
C SER A 79 7.27 14.21 -5.60
N MET A 80 7.89 13.37 -4.77
CA MET A 80 9.34 13.36 -4.58
C MET A 80 10.08 12.95 -5.87
N PRO A 81 11.26 13.54 -6.17
CA PRO A 81 11.98 13.30 -7.44
C PRO A 81 12.26 11.83 -7.74
N GLN A 82 12.51 11.01 -6.71
CA GLN A 82 12.79 9.59 -6.86
C GLN A 82 11.64 8.76 -7.47
N TYR A 83 10.40 9.26 -7.42
CA TYR A 83 9.22 8.57 -7.97
C TYR A 83 8.84 9.07 -9.37
N TYR A 84 9.57 10.04 -9.92
CA TYR A 84 9.23 10.67 -11.20
C TYR A 84 9.09 9.63 -12.33
N ASP A 85 10.09 8.78 -12.52
CA ASP A 85 10.11 7.78 -13.59
C ASP A 85 8.96 6.76 -13.42
N ASP A 86 8.69 6.34 -12.18
CA ASP A 86 7.58 5.43 -11.88
C ASP A 86 6.22 6.06 -12.22
N LEU A 87 6.02 7.34 -11.90
CA LEU A 87 4.79 8.07 -12.22
C LEU A 87 4.62 8.23 -13.74
N VAL A 88 5.68 8.58 -14.47
CA VAL A 88 5.66 8.66 -15.95
C VAL A 88 5.24 7.31 -16.55
N ASN A 89 5.85 6.21 -16.10
CA ASN A 89 5.55 4.86 -16.58
C ASN A 89 4.10 4.42 -16.28
N LYS A 90 3.46 5.00 -15.26
CA LYS A 90 2.08 4.69 -14.87
C LYS A 90 1.01 5.60 -15.45
N MET A 91 1.36 6.68 -16.16
CA MET A 91 0.38 7.57 -16.80
C MET A 91 -0.59 6.82 -17.73
N ALA A 92 -0.07 5.95 -18.59
CA ALA A 92 -0.90 5.16 -19.50
C ALA A 92 -1.86 4.22 -18.75
N SER A 93 -1.40 3.63 -17.64
CA SER A 93 -2.24 2.79 -16.77
C SER A 93 -3.32 3.60 -16.05
N ALA A 94 -3.08 4.89 -15.82
CA ALA A 94 -4.07 5.84 -15.30
C ALA A 94 -5.04 6.35 -16.38
N GLY A 95 -4.85 5.99 -17.66
CA GLY A 95 -5.63 6.53 -18.78
C GLY A 95 -5.26 7.98 -19.14
N ILE A 96 -4.11 8.48 -18.69
CA ILE A 96 -3.64 9.83 -18.96
C ILE A 96 -2.82 9.81 -20.24
N ASN A 97 -3.17 10.67 -21.20
CA ASN A 97 -2.40 10.83 -22.43
C ASN A 97 -1.14 11.67 -22.16
N PRO A 98 0.07 11.18 -22.45
CA PRO A 98 1.30 11.97 -22.28
C PRO A 98 1.26 13.34 -22.97
N GLY A 99 0.56 13.46 -24.12
CA GLY A 99 0.43 14.71 -24.84
C GLY A 99 -0.37 15.81 -24.12
N THR A 100 -1.15 15.47 -23.08
CA THR A 100 -1.87 16.48 -22.28
C THR A 100 -1.01 17.13 -21.20
N LEU A 101 0.20 16.59 -20.96
CA LEU A 101 1.16 17.06 -19.98
C LEU A 101 2.56 17.02 -20.61
N PRO A 102 2.94 18.02 -21.44
CA PRO A 102 4.17 17.94 -22.25
C PRO A 102 5.46 18.01 -21.43
N GLU A 103 5.49 18.79 -20.35
CA GLU A 103 6.66 18.94 -19.46
C GLU A 103 6.21 18.90 -17.98
N PRO A 104 5.66 17.76 -17.50
CA PRO A 104 5.10 17.71 -16.17
C PRO A 104 6.20 17.63 -15.12
N THR A 105 6.00 18.30 -13.99
CA THR A 105 6.77 18.04 -12.78
C THR A 105 6.29 16.76 -12.08
N GLY A 106 7.05 16.25 -11.11
CA GLY A 106 6.59 15.12 -10.28
C GLY A 106 5.26 15.41 -9.56
N ALA A 107 5.04 16.66 -9.16
CA ALA A 107 3.79 17.09 -8.54
C ALA A 107 2.63 17.12 -9.54
N ASP A 108 2.86 17.55 -10.79
CA ASP A 108 1.86 17.48 -11.85
C ASP A 108 1.42 16.05 -12.12
N LEU A 109 2.39 15.13 -12.21
CA LEU A 109 2.11 13.70 -12.41
C LEU A 109 1.32 13.12 -11.24
N ALA A 110 1.72 13.40 -10.00
CA ALA A 110 1.03 12.92 -8.81
C ALA A 110 -0.42 13.44 -8.73
N VAL A 111 -0.64 14.74 -8.97
CA VAL A 111 -1.99 15.33 -9.02
C VAL A 111 -2.80 14.73 -10.17
N ALA A 112 -2.24 14.62 -11.37
CA ALA A 112 -2.94 14.09 -12.53
C ALA A 112 -3.35 12.62 -12.33
N ILE A 113 -2.45 11.79 -11.78
CA ILE A 113 -2.75 10.39 -11.45
C ILE A 113 -3.78 10.31 -10.33
N TRP A 114 -3.72 11.15 -9.29
CA TRP A 114 -4.78 11.21 -8.27
C TRP A 114 -6.13 11.60 -8.88
N LEU A 115 -6.14 12.55 -9.81
CA LEU A 115 -7.34 12.96 -10.49
C LEU A 115 -7.91 11.82 -11.35
N ALA A 116 -7.09 11.07 -12.06
CA ALA A 116 -7.55 9.99 -12.92
C ALA A 116 -7.88 8.69 -12.15
N SER A 117 -7.04 8.30 -11.20
CA SER A 117 -7.16 7.05 -10.43
C SER A 117 -6.43 7.15 -9.07
N PRO A 118 -7.13 7.57 -7.99
CA PRO A 118 -6.56 7.62 -6.64
C PRO A 118 -5.94 6.28 -6.21
N SER A 119 -6.63 5.17 -6.51
CA SER A 119 -6.18 3.82 -6.17
C SER A 119 -4.84 3.43 -6.79
N LEU A 120 -4.49 3.99 -7.96
CA LEU A 120 -3.21 3.73 -8.60
C LEU A 120 -2.08 4.49 -7.88
N LEU A 121 -2.31 5.74 -7.49
CA LEU A 121 -1.34 6.51 -6.71
C LEU A 121 -1.11 5.88 -5.33
N GLU A 122 -2.18 5.42 -4.67
CA GLU A 122 -2.08 4.65 -3.42
C GLU A 122 -1.25 3.37 -3.61
N SER A 123 -1.44 2.65 -4.73
CA SER A 123 -0.67 1.45 -5.04
C SER A 123 0.81 1.76 -5.26
N LEU A 124 1.14 2.85 -5.96
CA LEU A 124 2.53 3.27 -6.14
C LEU A 124 3.18 3.66 -4.82
N HIS A 125 2.46 4.40 -3.97
CA HIS A 125 2.89 4.70 -2.62
C HIS A 125 3.08 3.43 -1.79
N ALA A 126 2.23 2.42 -1.95
CA ALA A 126 2.36 1.15 -1.24
C ALA A 126 3.63 0.38 -1.66
N GLU A 127 4.00 0.44 -2.94
CA GLU A 127 5.14 -0.30 -3.51
C GLU A 127 6.47 -0.04 -2.78
N GLN A 128 6.66 1.16 -2.21
CA GLN A 128 7.86 1.49 -1.41
C GLN A 128 8.04 0.62 -0.15
N PHE A 129 6.96 0.05 0.38
CA PHE A 129 7.02 -0.82 1.57
C PHE A 129 7.47 -2.26 1.24
N MET A 130 7.65 -2.59 -0.04
CA MET A 130 8.21 -3.87 -0.52
C MET A 130 9.72 -3.98 -0.31
N VAL A 131 10.47 -2.89 -0.51
CA VAL A 131 11.92 -2.94 -0.83
C VAL A 131 12.83 -3.16 0.40
N ARG A 132 12.30 -3.12 1.62
CA ARG A 132 13.14 -3.33 2.82
C ARG A 132 13.44 -4.82 3.02
N ALA A 133 14.71 -5.14 3.26
CA ALA A 133 15.12 -6.49 3.67
C ALA A 133 14.31 -6.94 4.89
N LYS A 134 13.47 -7.95 4.69
CA LYS A 134 12.51 -8.47 5.67
C LYS A 134 12.82 -9.94 5.92
N LYS A 135 12.67 -10.39 7.17
CA LYS A 135 12.70 -11.81 7.49
C LYS A 135 11.34 -12.41 7.13
N PHE A 136 11.33 -13.39 6.24
CA PHE A 136 10.13 -14.09 5.83
C PHE A 136 10.05 -15.47 6.49
N ASP A 137 8.83 -15.90 6.77
CA ASP A 137 8.50 -17.29 7.08
C ASP A 137 7.88 -17.92 5.83
N SER A 138 8.42 -19.05 5.40
CA SER A 138 8.02 -19.70 4.15
C SER A 138 7.20 -20.96 4.39
N PHE A 139 6.16 -21.13 3.58
CA PHE A 139 5.22 -22.24 3.63
C PHE A 139 5.12 -22.86 2.23
N LEU A 140 5.50 -24.12 2.08
CA LEU A 140 5.35 -24.84 0.81
C LEU A 140 3.91 -25.29 0.60
N SER A 141 3.50 -25.35 -0.66
CA SER A 141 2.19 -25.90 -1.04
C SER A 141 2.09 -27.37 -0.65
N THR A 142 0.97 -27.78 -0.06
CA THR A 142 0.71 -29.16 0.38
C THR A 142 0.34 -30.13 -0.75
N GLY A 143 0.08 -29.60 -1.96
CA GLY A 143 -0.29 -30.39 -3.14
C GLY A 143 0.91 -30.97 -3.90
N THR A 144 0.67 -32.02 -4.68
CA THR A 144 1.67 -32.60 -5.60
C THR A 144 1.89 -31.77 -6.87
N THR A 145 0.97 -30.84 -7.16
CA THR A 145 1.06 -29.91 -8.29
C THR A 145 1.08 -28.48 -7.75
N ILE A 146 2.00 -27.67 -8.27
CA ILE A 146 2.11 -26.26 -7.93
C ILE A 146 1.19 -25.48 -8.86
N PRO A 147 0.11 -24.85 -8.37
CA PRO A 147 -0.79 -24.12 -9.23
C PRO A 147 -0.11 -22.84 -9.73
N PRO A 148 -0.26 -22.51 -11.02
CA PRO A 148 0.13 -21.19 -11.51
C PRO A 148 -0.73 -20.13 -10.85
N LEU A 149 -0.17 -18.95 -10.63
CA LEU A 149 -0.94 -17.81 -10.15
C LEU A 149 -1.28 -16.89 -11.32
N THR A 150 -2.57 -16.72 -11.57
CA THR A 150 -3.07 -15.66 -12.43
C THR A 150 -3.26 -14.39 -11.62
N HIS A 151 -3.19 -13.23 -12.27
CA HIS A 151 -3.46 -11.96 -11.57
C HIS A 151 -4.88 -12.01 -10.99
N PRO A 152 -5.05 -11.85 -9.66
CA PRO A 152 -6.38 -11.91 -9.05
C PRO A 152 -7.29 -10.81 -9.59
N THR A 153 -8.55 -11.14 -9.84
CA THR A 153 -9.55 -10.16 -10.26
C THR A 153 -9.93 -9.24 -9.09
N ALA A 154 -10.52 -8.08 -9.40
CA ALA A 154 -11.00 -7.15 -8.38
C ALA A 154 -12.03 -7.80 -7.44
N SER A 155 -12.89 -8.71 -7.93
CA SER A 155 -13.87 -9.43 -7.10
C SER A 155 -13.22 -10.42 -6.14
N VAL A 156 -12.17 -11.13 -6.58
CA VAL A 156 -11.38 -12.03 -5.73
C VAL A 156 -10.66 -11.23 -4.64
N LEU A 157 -10.01 -10.13 -4.99
CA LEU A 157 -9.35 -9.25 -4.02
C LEU A 157 -10.34 -8.67 -3.02
N LYS A 158 -11.52 -8.23 -3.47
CA LYS A 158 -12.55 -7.70 -2.57
C LYS A 158 -13.04 -8.75 -1.58
N ALA A 159 -13.30 -9.97 -2.02
CA ALA A 159 -13.71 -11.06 -1.15
C ALA A 159 -12.61 -11.49 -0.16
N LEU A 160 -11.34 -11.41 -0.58
CA LEU A 160 -10.17 -11.59 0.29
C LEU A 160 -10.06 -10.50 1.35
N GLU A 161 -10.13 -9.22 0.94
CA GLU A 161 -10.13 -8.05 1.82
C GLU A 161 -11.28 -8.12 2.84
N ASP A 162 -12.48 -8.49 2.42
CA ASP A 162 -13.64 -8.59 3.32
C ASP A 162 -13.48 -9.71 4.36
N ASN A 163 -12.96 -10.88 3.99
CA ASN A 163 -12.68 -11.95 4.96
C ASN A 163 -11.54 -11.58 5.93
N LEU A 164 -10.50 -10.90 5.45
CA LEU A 164 -9.44 -10.37 6.30
C LEU A 164 -9.99 -9.31 7.26
N ASN A 165 -10.87 -8.42 6.79
CA ASN A 165 -11.53 -7.40 7.62
C ASN A 165 -12.29 -8.04 8.79
N HIS A 166 -13.12 -9.05 8.53
CA HIS A 166 -13.83 -9.77 9.59
C HIS A 166 -12.85 -10.38 10.60
N TRP A 167 -11.76 -10.97 10.11
CA TRP A 167 -10.76 -11.57 10.98
C TRP A 167 -10.01 -10.53 11.83
N PHE A 168 -9.52 -9.44 11.23
CA PHE A 168 -8.81 -8.36 11.93
C PHE A 168 -9.67 -7.65 12.98
N GLU A 169 -10.97 -7.53 12.72
CA GLU A 169 -11.93 -7.00 13.69
C GLU A 169 -12.00 -7.87 14.96
N THR A 170 -12.00 -9.20 14.82
CA THR A 170 -11.92 -10.12 15.98
C THR A 170 -10.61 -9.95 16.77
N LYS A 171 -9.55 -9.46 16.13
CA LYS A 171 -8.24 -9.18 16.73
C LYS A 171 -8.07 -7.73 17.21
N LYS A 172 -9.16 -6.95 17.23
CA LYS A 172 -9.19 -5.52 17.64
C LYS A 172 -8.29 -4.62 16.79
N ARG A 173 -8.02 -5.04 15.56
CA ARG A 173 -7.22 -4.32 14.55
C ARG A 173 -8.08 -3.55 13.54
N GLY A 174 -9.41 -3.65 13.66
CA GLY A 174 -10.36 -2.89 12.85
C GLY A 174 -10.58 -3.49 11.46
N ARG A 175 -11.28 -2.70 10.63
CA ARG A 175 -11.50 -2.96 9.21
C ARG A 175 -10.68 -1.95 8.38
N GLY A 176 -10.76 -2.04 7.06
CA GLY A 176 -10.00 -1.21 6.12
C GLY A 176 -8.84 -1.94 5.46
N THR A 177 -8.83 -3.28 5.48
CA THR A 177 -7.84 -4.09 4.79
C THR A 177 -7.87 -3.80 3.29
N LYS A 178 -6.69 -3.53 2.73
CA LYS A 178 -6.46 -3.38 1.29
C LYS A 178 -5.34 -4.31 0.85
N VAL A 179 -5.54 -5.04 -0.25
CA VAL A 179 -4.53 -5.94 -0.82
C VAL A 179 -4.04 -5.37 -2.16
N PHE A 180 -2.76 -5.03 -2.21
CA PHE A 180 -2.07 -4.62 -3.43
C PHE A 180 -1.34 -5.82 -4.02
N VAL A 181 -1.37 -5.99 -5.35
CA VAL A 181 -0.73 -7.10 -6.05
C VAL A 181 0.30 -6.55 -7.04
N PHE A 182 1.52 -7.07 -6.99
CA PHE A 182 2.59 -6.72 -7.92
C PHE A 182 3.24 -8.01 -8.45
N MET A 183 3.32 -8.14 -9.77
CA MET A 183 3.99 -9.28 -10.42
C MET A 183 5.42 -8.85 -10.79
N ARG A 184 6.43 -9.52 -10.22
CA ARG A 184 7.85 -9.23 -10.47
C ARG A 184 8.63 -10.52 -10.65
N ASP A 185 9.33 -10.67 -11.77
CA ASP A 185 10.21 -11.81 -12.06
C ASP A 185 9.53 -13.18 -11.83
N GLY A 186 8.26 -13.31 -12.24
CA GLY A 186 7.48 -14.54 -12.05
C GLY A 186 6.96 -14.75 -10.62
N VAL A 187 7.32 -13.90 -9.66
CA VAL A 187 6.85 -13.94 -8.27
C VAL A 187 5.72 -12.93 -8.08
N ALA A 188 4.63 -13.37 -7.46
CA ALA A 188 3.57 -12.48 -7.06
C ALA A 188 3.81 -11.95 -5.65
N TRP A 189 3.86 -10.64 -5.53
CA TRP A 189 3.95 -9.97 -4.26
C TRP A 189 2.60 -9.38 -3.87
N PHE A 190 2.27 -9.52 -2.60
CA PHE A 190 1.07 -8.98 -2.00
C PHE A 190 1.46 -8.06 -0.84
N LEU A 191 0.96 -6.83 -0.89
CA LEU A 191 1.02 -5.91 0.24
C LEU A 191 -0.36 -5.82 0.87
N VAL A 192 -0.43 -6.18 2.15
CA VAL A 192 -1.67 -6.10 2.92
C VAL A 192 -1.58 -4.90 3.86
N ARG A 193 -2.28 -3.82 3.50
CA ARG A 193 -2.50 -2.66 4.36
C ARG A 193 -3.59 -3.00 5.36
N HIS A 194 -3.34 -2.82 6.64
CA HIS A 194 -4.34 -3.03 7.70
C HIS A 194 -3.99 -2.23 8.96
N GLY A 195 -4.92 -2.18 9.91
CA GLY A 195 -4.71 -1.52 11.19
C GLY A 195 -3.89 -2.34 12.20
N GLU A 196 -3.14 -1.64 13.05
CA GLU A 196 -2.58 -2.18 14.29
C GLU A 196 -3.63 -2.17 15.43
N PRO A 197 -3.36 -2.76 16.61
CA PRO A 197 -4.16 -2.46 17.79
C PRO A 197 -4.10 -0.97 18.09
N TYR A 198 -5.18 -0.43 18.67
CA TYR A 198 -5.20 0.98 19.09
C TYR A 198 -4.02 1.30 20.00
N LYS A 199 -3.39 2.44 19.75
CA LYS A 199 -2.37 3.03 20.63
C LYS A 199 -2.98 4.24 21.32
N ARG A 200 -2.64 4.37 22.61
CA ARG A 200 -2.89 5.59 23.39
C ARG A 200 -1.55 6.19 23.73
N GLU A 201 -1.32 7.42 23.29
CA GLU A 201 -0.08 8.14 23.57
C GLU A 201 -0.41 9.39 24.38
N GLY A 202 0.35 9.62 25.44
CA GLY A 202 0.27 10.87 26.20
C GLY A 202 0.77 12.02 25.34
N THR A 203 0.07 13.16 25.42
CA THR A 203 0.41 14.38 24.68
C THR A 203 0.36 15.58 25.62
N LEU A 204 0.97 16.68 25.22
CA LEU A 204 0.76 17.98 25.85
C LEU A 204 -0.02 18.86 24.90
N LYS A 205 -1.17 19.39 25.33
CA LYS A 205 -1.97 20.37 24.59
C LYS A 205 -2.05 21.62 25.45
N ASN A 206 -1.49 22.74 24.95
CA ASN A 206 -1.43 24.02 25.66
C ASN A 206 -0.79 23.94 27.07
N GLY A 207 0.24 23.10 27.23
CA GLY A 207 0.94 22.92 28.51
C GLY A 207 0.24 21.96 29.48
N GLU A 208 -0.95 21.45 29.14
CA GLU A 208 -1.68 20.47 29.95
C GLU A 208 -1.55 19.06 29.39
N SER A 209 -1.53 18.06 30.28
CA SER A 209 -1.49 16.65 29.89
C SER A 209 -2.81 16.23 29.24
N SER A 210 -2.72 15.62 28.06
CA SER A 210 -3.83 15.04 27.32
C SER A 210 -3.44 13.67 26.76
N SER A 211 -4.37 12.99 26.10
CA SER A 211 -4.10 11.71 25.42
C SER A 211 -4.73 11.68 24.05
N ILE A 212 -3.96 11.23 23.06
CA ILE A 212 -4.50 10.87 21.75
C ILE A 212 -4.73 9.37 21.69
N PHE A 213 -5.80 8.97 21.02
CA PHE A 213 -6.17 7.58 20.82
C PHE A 213 -6.36 7.34 19.33
N TYR A 214 -5.49 6.52 18.74
CA TYR A 214 -5.47 6.31 17.30
C TYR A 214 -5.08 4.89 16.95
N ARG A 215 -5.44 4.47 15.74
CA ARG A 215 -5.08 3.17 15.19
C ARG A 215 -4.01 3.37 14.11
N PRO A 216 -2.77 2.96 14.34
CA PRO A 216 -1.74 3.03 13.31
C PRO A 216 -2.07 2.10 12.13
N GLU A 217 -1.69 2.53 10.93
CA GLU A 217 -1.66 1.69 9.75
C GLU A 217 -0.35 0.89 9.68
N LYS A 218 -0.41 -0.32 9.11
CA LYS A 218 0.73 -1.19 8.87
C LYS A 218 0.58 -1.94 7.53
N PHE A 219 1.73 -2.23 6.92
CA PHE A 219 1.84 -3.12 5.77
C PHE A 219 2.52 -4.44 6.13
N ASP A 220 1.84 -5.54 5.85
CA ASP A 220 2.45 -6.87 5.78
C ASP A 220 2.81 -7.21 4.33
N VAL A 221 3.84 -8.03 4.15
CA VAL A 221 4.34 -8.40 2.81
C VAL A 221 4.30 -9.90 2.66
N LEU A 222 3.67 -10.36 1.58
CA LEU A 222 3.56 -11.77 1.25
C LEU A 222 4.04 -11.97 -0.19
N MET A 223 4.59 -13.15 -0.46
CA MET A 223 5.13 -13.51 -1.77
C MET A 223 4.70 -14.92 -2.11
N TYR A 224 4.25 -15.15 -3.34
CA TYR A 224 4.05 -16.48 -3.89
C TYR A 224 5.03 -16.72 -5.04
N ASN A 225 5.90 -17.71 -4.88
CA ASN A 225 6.77 -18.21 -5.95
C ASN A 225 6.12 -19.46 -6.59
N PRO A 226 5.59 -19.34 -7.83
CA PRO A 226 4.95 -20.44 -8.52
C PRO A 226 5.93 -21.51 -9.05
N GLU A 227 7.24 -21.26 -9.08
CA GLU A 227 8.22 -22.28 -9.52
C GLU A 227 8.37 -23.41 -8.50
N ILE A 228 8.27 -23.08 -7.21
CA ILE A 228 8.49 -24.01 -6.09
C ILE A 228 7.27 -24.13 -5.16
N GLY A 229 6.18 -23.42 -5.45
CA GLY A 229 4.96 -23.42 -4.64
C GLY A 229 5.18 -22.83 -3.25
N GLU A 230 6.09 -21.87 -3.11
CA GLU A 230 6.44 -21.26 -1.83
C GLU A 230 5.60 -20.01 -1.58
N PHE A 231 4.95 -19.96 -0.42
CA PHE A 231 4.31 -18.76 0.10
C PHE A 231 5.10 -18.21 1.27
N SER A 232 5.76 -17.08 1.04
CA SER A 232 6.64 -16.41 2.00
C SER A 232 5.92 -15.21 2.61
N ILE A 233 5.85 -15.13 3.95
CA ILE A 233 5.06 -14.14 4.69
C ILE A 233 5.95 -13.39 5.67
N HIS A 234 5.92 -12.06 5.60
CA HIS A 234 6.45 -11.15 6.59
C HIS A 234 5.31 -10.42 7.31
N THR A 235 5.10 -10.79 8.58
CA THR A 235 4.09 -10.19 9.48
C THR A 235 4.54 -10.34 10.94
N SER A 236 3.78 -9.81 11.89
CA SER A 236 4.17 -9.73 13.30
C SER A 236 3.83 -10.98 14.10
N THR A 237 2.76 -11.70 13.77
CA THR A 237 2.23 -12.77 14.64
C THR A 237 2.00 -14.10 13.92
N LYS A 238 2.11 -15.23 14.66
CA LYS A 238 1.76 -16.56 14.15
C LYS A 238 0.29 -16.62 13.70
N SER A 239 -0.61 -15.91 14.39
CA SER A 239 -2.03 -15.88 14.02
C SER A 239 -2.30 -15.14 12.71
N GLU A 240 -1.56 -14.06 12.40
CA GLU A 240 -1.64 -13.37 11.11
C GLU A 240 -1.16 -14.30 9.99
N LYS A 241 -0.02 -14.97 10.17
CA LYS A 241 0.47 -15.98 9.20
C LYS A 241 -0.57 -17.05 8.91
N LYS A 242 -1.21 -17.61 9.95
CA LYS A 242 -2.26 -18.63 9.78
C LYS A 242 -3.48 -18.08 9.03
N ALA A 243 -3.89 -16.84 9.30
CA ALA A 243 -4.99 -16.19 8.58
C ALA A 243 -4.63 -15.97 7.11
N TYR A 244 -3.41 -15.52 6.83
CA TYR A 244 -2.93 -15.32 5.47
C TYR A 244 -2.86 -16.62 4.69
N CYS A 245 -2.21 -17.66 5.21
CA CYS A 245 -2.20 -18.99 4.58
C CYS A 245 -3.61 -19.48 4.24
N LYS A 246 -4.55 -19.34 5.19
CA LYS A 246 -5.94 -19.75 5.03
C LYS A 246 -6.65 -18.96 3.92
N TYR A 247 -6.68 -17.64 4.03
CA TYR A 247 -7.51 -16.80 3.16
C TYR A 247 -6.90 -16.62 1.77
N PHE A 248 -5.58 -16.51 1.65
CA PHE A 248 -4.92 -16.49 0.34
C PHE A 248 -5.04 -17.87 -0.34
N GLY A 249 -4.82 -18.97 0.40
CA GLY A 249 -5.05 -20.33 -0.10
C GLY A 249 -6.46 -20.50 -0.68
N ARG A 250 -7.48 -20.10 0.09
CA ARG A 250 -8.88 -20.18 -0.33
C ARG A 250 -9.18 -19.33 -1.56
N HIS A 251 -8.81 -18.05 -1.54
CA HIS A 251 -9.28 -17.10 -2.56
C HIS A 251 -8.47 -17.13 -3.84
N LEU A 252 -7.18 -17.43 -3.77
CA LEU A 252 -6.32 -17.49 -4.95
C LEU A 252 -6.29 -18.88 -5.58
N PHE A 253 -6.46 -19.93 -4.79
CA PHE A 253 -6.26 -21.32 -5.23
C PHE A 253 -7.42 -22.25 -4.90
N GLY A 254 -8.49 -21.77 -4.28
CA GLY A 254 -9.65 -22.60 -3.91
C GLY A 254 -9.40 -23.56 -2.75
N ASN A 255 -8.26 -23.46 -2.05
CA ASN A 255 -7.86 -24.42 -1.02
C ASN A 255 -7.27 -23.72 0.23
N GLU A 256 -8.04 -23.69 1.32
CA GLU A 256 -7.63 -23.05 2.57
C GLU A 256 -6.48 -23.76 3.32
N LEU A 257 -6.18 -25.02 2.95
CA LEU A 257 -5.10 -25.84 3.50
C LEU A 257 -3.91 -25.95 2.54
N MET A 258 -3.87 -25.13 1.50
CA MET A 258 -2.77 -25.13 0.55
C MET A 258 -1.43 -24.84 1.22
N PHE A 259 -1.40 -23.90 2.17
CA PHE A 259 -0.20 -23.55 2.92
C PHE A 259 -0.42 -23.90 4.39
N ASP A 260 0.34 -24.86 4.91
CA ASP A 260 0.18 -25.32 6.29
C ASP A 260 1.34 -24.83 7.17
N ILE A 261 1.00 -23.92 8.09
CA ILE A 261 1.93 -23.37 9.09
C ILE A 261 2.41 -24.40 10.10
N ASP A 262 1.64 -25.46 10.32
CA ASP A 262 1.96 -26.48 11.31
C ASP A 262 2.78 -27.63 10.68
N ARG A 263 2.88 -27.70 9.34
CA ARG A 263 3.74 -28.65 8.58
C ARG A 263 5.02 -28.04 7.98
N SER A 264 5.20 -26.72 8.06
CA SER A 264 6.30 -26.01 7.37
C SER A 264 7.71 -26.26 7.91
N GLY A 265 7.87 -27.12 8.92
CA GLY A 265 9.17 -27.54 9.47
C GLY A 265 10.01 -28.39 8.51
N GLU A 266 9.43 -28.88 7.41
CA GLU A 266 10.09 -29.78 6.45
C GLU A 266 10.70 -29.05 5.25
N LYS A 267 10.95 -27.73 5.32
CA LYS A 267 11.53 -26.92 4.23
C LYS A 267 12.87 -27.47 3.70
N TYR A 268 13.59 -28.22 4.52
CA TYR A 268 14.84 -28.89 4.16
C TYR A 268 14.78 -30.35 4.60
N THR A 269 14.14 -31.21 3.81
CA THR A 269 14.35 -32.66 3.98
C THR A 269 15.64 -33.04 3.26
N LEU A 270 16.53 -33.76 3.96
CA LEU A 270 17.72 -34.35 3.37
C LEU A 270 17.41 -35.64 2.59
N GLU A 271 16.13 -35.94 2.33
CA GLU A 271 15.74 -37.18 1.63
C GLU A 271 16.30 -37.30 0.22
N PRO A 272 16.39 -36.22 -0.59
CA PRO A 272 17.10 -36.28 -1.87
C PRO A 272 18.57 -36.68 -1.70
N LEU A 273 19.27 -36.10 -0.71
CA LEU A 273 20.67 -36.42 -0.40
C LEU A 273 20.84 -37.82 0.20
N ARG A 274 19.86 -38.32 0.97
CA ARG A 274 19.83 -39.70 1.50
C ARG A 274 19.69 -40.73 0.39
N ASN A 275 18.84 -40.46 -0.60
CA ASN A 275 18.66 -41.36 -1.74
C ASN A 275 19.89 -41.40 -2.65
N ASP A 276 20.57 -40.27 -2.84
CA ASP A 276 21.84 -40.23 -3.60
C ASP A 276 22.98 -40.93 -2.85
N PHE A 277 23.06 -40.79 -1.52
CA PHE A 277 24.01 -41.55 -0.70
C PHE A 277 23.76 -43.06 -0.76
N MET A 278 22.50 -43.50 -0.68
CA MET A 278 22.14 -44.92 -0.76
C MET A 278 22.45 -45.53 -2.13
N LYS A 279 22.25 -44.78 -3.23
CA LYS A 279 22.65 -45.23 -4.57
C LYS A 279 24.16 -45.32 -4.73
N ALA A 280 24.91 -44.33 -4.22
CA ALA A 280 26.37 -44.33 -4.28
C ALA A 280 27.02 -45.48 -3.50
N CYS A 281 26.47 -45.84 -2.33
CA CYS A 281 26.97 -46.97 -1.53
C CYS A 281 26.64 -48.34 -2.14
N VAL A 282 25.54 -48.49 -2.88
CA VAL A 282 25.20 -49.76 -3.54
C VAL A 282 26.07 -49.98 -4.80
N SER A 283 26.51 -48.91 -5.47
CA SER A 283 27.43 -48.99 -6.62
C SER A 283 28.90 -49.21 -6.26
N SER A 284 29.29 -49.15 -4.98
CA SER A 284 30.68 -49.41 -4.55
C SER A 284 30.91 -50.78 -3.92
N CYS A 285 29.92 -51.68 -3.99
CA CYS A 285 30.02 -53.07 -3.50
C CYS A 285 29.67 -54.11 -4.58
N GLY A 286 29.86 -53.76 -5.86
CA GLY A 286 29.79 -54.69 -7.00
C GLY A 286 31.14 -54.83 -7.67
#